data_AF-A0A7G7WND0-F1
#
_entry.id   AF-A0A7G7WND0-F1
#
_cell.length_a   1.000
_cell.length_b   1.000
_cell.length_c   1.000
_cell.angle_alpha   90.00
_cell.angle_beta   90.00
_cell.angle_gamma   90.00
#
_symmetry.space_group_name_H-M   'P 1'
#
loop_
_entity.id
_entity.type
_entity.pdbx_description
1 polymer ?
#
loop_
_entity_poly.entity_id
_entity_poly.type
_entity_poly.pdbx_seq_one_letter_code
_entity_poly.pdbx_strand_id
1 'polypeptide(L)'
;MFCSYYNCNELILESVNLGNNIFLSKWYEQSLSIKRSLIIVIIRSQTPLELRIANLYTISNDLTVGFVKAGFTYVLLSRFDFQ
;
A
#
# COMPACT_ATOMS: atom_id res chain seq x y z
N MET A 1 -16.52 1.07 1.15
CA MET A 1 -15.56 0.73 0.08
C MET A 1 -14.37 1.69 0.09
N PHE A 2 -14.51 2.96 -0.26
CA PHE A 2 -13.38 3.93 -0.26
C PHE A 2 -12.53 3.98 1.02
N CYS A 3 -13.16 3.99 2.21
CA CYS A 3 -12.43 4.02 3.47
C CYS A 3 -11.54 2.78 3.68
N SER A 4 -11.95 1.58 3.25
CA SER A 4 -11.13 0.39 3.43
C SER A 4 -9.90 0.40 2.50
N TYR A 5 -10.03 0.92 1.28
CA TYR A 5 -8.89 1.12 0.37
C TYR A 5 -7.89 2.15 0.93
N TYR A 6 -8.39 3.24 1.50
CA TYR A 6 -7.53 4.25 2.15
C TYR A 6 -6.73 3.65 3.30
N ASN A 7 -7.38 2.93 4.21
CA ASN A 7 -6.69 2.28 5.33
C ASN A 7 -5.64 1.26 4.87
N CYS A 8 -5.92 0.50 3.81
CA CYS A 8 -4.93 -0.44 3.24
C CYS A 8 -3.72 0.28 2.68
N ASN A 9 -3.93 1.41 2.00
CA ASN A 9 -2.85 2.24 1.46
C ASN A 9 -1.96 2.80 2.58
N GLU A 10 -2.56 3.33 3.64
CA GLU A 10 -1.81 3.84 4.80
C GLU A 10 -1.02 2.73 5.49
N LEU A 11 -1.59 1.52 5.63
CA LEU A 11 -0.88 0.36 6.18
C LEU A 11 0.35 -0.04 5.35
N ILE A 12 0.24 0.00 4.01
CA ILE A 12 1.37 -0.26 3.12
C ILE A 12 2.46 0.80 3.32
N LEU A 13 2.07 2.08 3.38
CA LEU A 13 2.99 3.19 3.57
C LEU A 13 3.72 3.10 4.92
N GLU A 14 2.99 2.87 6.00
CA GLU A 14 3.54 2.70 7.35
C GLU A 14 4.48 1.49 7.42
N SER A 15 4.15 0.37 6.77
CA SER A 15 5.01 -0.82 6.73
C SER A 15 6.38 -0.50 6.11
N VAL A 16 6.42 0.28 5.04
CA VAL A 16 7.68 0.68 4.38
C VAL A 16 8.43 1.71 5.23
N ASN A 17 7.69 2.70 5.77
CA ASN A 17 8.27 3.77 6.57
C ASN A 17 8.88 3.26 7.88
N LEU A 18 8.25 2.27 8.52
CA LEU A 18 8.76 1.59 9.70
C LEU A 18 10.14 0.96 9.46
N GLY A 19 10.31 0.28 8.32
CA GLY A 19 11.60 -0.29 7.91
C GLY A 19 12.70 0.77 7.77
N ASN A 20 12.39 1.86 7.07
CA ASN A 20 13.31 2.97 6.87
C ASN A 20 13.67 3.67 8.20
N ASN A 21 12.69 3.91 9.06
CA ASN A 21 12.92 4.54 10.36
C ASN A 21 13.80 3.67 11.26
N ILE A 22 13.60 2.35 11.26
CA ILE A 22 14.46 1.41 11.99
C ILE A 22 15.88 1.44 11.42
N PHE A 23 16.03 1.46 10.09
CA PHE A 23 17.35 1.53 9.45
C PHE A 23 18.11 2.83 9.76
N LEU A 24 17.41 3.97 9.78
CA LEU A 24 17.97 5.27 10.14
C LEU A 24 18.25 5.42 11.65
N SER A 25 17.65 4.57 12.48
CA SER A 25 17.92 4.56 13.92
C SER A 25 19.31 4.00 14.24
N LYS A 26 19.79 4.19 15.47
CA LYS A 26 21.05 3.59 15.97
C LYS A 26 20.90 2.10 16.31
N TRP A 27 20.29 1.32 15.41
CA TRP A 27 20.03 -0.12 15.59
C TRP A 27 21.31 -0.94 15.79
N TYR A 28 22.45 -0.44 15.31
CA TYR A 28 23.76 -1.07 15.47
C TYR A 28 24.32 -0.98 16.90
N GLU A 29 23.84 -0.03 17.73
CA GLU A 29 24.24 0.11 19.14
C GLU A 29 23.40 -0.76 20.09
N GLN A 30 22.35 -1.42 19.58
CA GLN A 30 21.48 -2.27 20.39
C GLN A 30 22.06 -3.65 20.68
N SER A 31 21.53 -4.29 21.71
CA SER A 31 21.90 -5.66 22.11
C SER A 31 21.76 -6.65 20.95
N LEU A 32 22.58 -7.70 20.94
CA LEU A 32 22.62 -8.68 19.84
C LEU A 32 21.24 -9.30 19.56
N SER A 33 20.45 -9.56 20.60
CA SER A 33 19.09 -10.10 20.49
C SER A 33 18.16 -9.13 19.77
N ILE A 34 18.18 -7.85 20.15
CA ILE A 34 17.35 -6.80 19.52
C ILE A 34 17.81 -6.54 18.09
N LYS A 35 19.12 -6.49 17.85
CA LYS A 35 19.72 -6.29 16.54
C LYS A 35 19.26 -7.35 15.53
N ARG A 36 19.25 -8.62 15.92
CA ARG A 36 18.75 -9.72 15.07
C ARG A 36 17.28 -9.52 14.70
N SER A 37 16.44 -9.18 15.67
CA SER A 37 15.02 -8.90 15.44
C SER A 37 14.82 -7.69 14.53
N LEU A 38 15.56 -6.59 14.74
CA LEU A 38 15.47 -5.38 13.91
C LEU A 38 15.88 -5.66 12.46
N ILE A 39 16.94 -6.44 12.24
CA ILE A 39 17.37 -6.84 10.88
C ILE A 39 16.25 -7.62 10.18
N ILE A 40 15.58 -8.56 10.88
CA ILE A 40 14.45 -9.30 10.31
C ILE A 40 13.31 -8.34 9.93
N VAL A 41 12.99 -7.37 10.79
CA VAL A 41 11.95 -6.37 10.52
C VAL A 41 12.32 -5.48 9.33
N ILE A 42 13.59 -5.03 9.21
CA ILE A 42 14.08 -4.26 8.06
C ILE A 42 13.94 -5.08 6.76
N ILE A 43 14.37 -6.35 6.78
CA ILE A 43 14.28 -7.22 5.59
C ILE A 43 12.82 -7.49 5.21
N ARG A 44 11.93 -7.62 6.19
CA ARG A 44 10.50 -7.88 5.94
C ARG A 44 9.73 -6.65 5.48
N SER A 45 10.11 -5.47 5.93
CA SER A 45 9.50 -4.20 5.50
C SER A 45 9.90 -3.79 4.08
N GLN A 46 10.97 -4.36 3.52
CA GLN A 46 11.32 -4.19 2.09
C GLN A 46 10.29 -4.81 1.14
N THR A 47 9.51 -5.79 1.61
CA THR A 47 8.37 -6.33 0.89
C THR A 47 7.11 -5.63 1.40
N PRO A 48 6.53 -4.68 0.65
CA PRO A 48 5.33 -3.98 1.09
C PRO A 48 4.21 -4.99 1.34
N LEU A 49 3.45 -4.78 2.41
CA LEU A 49 2.33 -5.65 2.78
C LEU A 49 1.14 -5.39 1.85
N GLU A 50 1.22 -5.90 0.63
CA GLU A 50 0.20 -5.67 -0.40
C GLU A 50 -1.02 -6.57 -0.18
N LEU A 51 -2.17 -5.95 0.12
CA LEU A 51 -3.44 -6.65 0.10
C LEU A 51 -3.93 -6.78 -1.34
N ARG A 52 -3.94 -8.00 -1.88
CA ARG A 52 -4.36 -8.26 -3.27
C ARG A 52 -5.78 -8.83 -3.31
N ILE A 53 -6.66 -8.23 -4.10
CA ILE A 53 -7.96 -8.82 -4.44
C ILE A 53 -7.73 -9.94 -5.46
N ALA A 54 -8.10 -11.16 -5.07
CA ALA A 54 -8.04 -12.35 -5.92
C ALA A 54 -6.67 -12.58 -6.58
N ASN A 55 -5.58 -12.07 -5.98
CA ASN A 55 -4.22 -12.07 -6.53
C ASN A 55 -4.05 -11.34 -7.88
N LEU A 56 -5.07 -10.61 -8.35
CA LEU A 56 -5.08 -9.91 -9.64
C LEU A 56 -4.79 -8.41 -9.48
N TYR A 57 -5.27 -7.80 -8.38
CA TYR A 57 -5.22 -6.35 -8.19
C TYR A 57 -4.79 -5.99 -6.77
N THR A 58 -3.72 -5.22 -6.62
CA THR A 58 -3.26 -4.70 -5.32
C THR A 58 -4.18 -3.57 -4.86
N ILE A 59 -4.87 -3.73 -3.73
CA ILE A 59 -5.77 -2.74 -3.13
C ILE A 59 -4.97 -1.46 -2.83
N SER A 60 -5.05 -0.50 -3.75
CA SER A 60 -4.38 0.79 -3.69
C SER A 60 -5.40 1.90 -3.99
N ASN A 61 -5.07 3.12 -3.57
CA ASN A 61 -5.82 4.32 -3.93
C ASN A 61 -5.94 4.48 -5.46
N ASP A 62 -4.94 4.04 -6.22
CA ASP A 62 -4.96 4.08 -7.69
C ASP A 62 -6.09 3.25 -8.30
N LEU A 63 -6.38 2.08 -7.72
CA LEU A 63 -7.50 1.24 -8.18
C LEU A 63 -8.85 1.91 -7.96
N THR A 64 -8.98 2.61 -6.83
CA THR A 64 -10.18 3.36 -6.49
C THR A 64 -10.41 4.50 -7.50
N VAL A 65 -9.36 5.24 -7.85
CA VAL A 65 -9.41 6.26 -8.90
C VAL A 65 -9.73 5.63 -10.26
N GLY A 66 -9.17 4.46 -10.57
CA GLY A 66 -9.46 3.70 -11.78
C GLY A 66 -10.93 3.34 -11.93
N PHE A 67 -11.56 2.82 -10.86
CA PHE A 67 -13.00 2.52 -10.85
C PHE A 67 -13.85 3.76 -11.10
N VAL A 68 -13.53 4.88 -10.45
CA VAL A 68 -14.27 6.14 -10.64
C VAL A 68 -14.13 6.66 -12.07
N LYS A 69 -12.91 6.63 -12.63
CA LYS A 69 -12.67 7.02 -14.03
C LYS A 69 -13.45 6.15 -15.01
N ALA A 70 -13.43 4.83 -14.84
CA ALA A 70 -14.17 3.91 -15.68
C ALA A 70 -15.69 4.18 -15.62
N GLY A 71 -16.23 4.42 -14.43
CA GLY A 71 -17.63 4.80 -14.25
C GLY A 71 -17.98 6.12 -14.95
N PHE A 72 -17.12 7.13 -14.84
CA PHE A 72 -17.31 8.42 -15.50
C PHE A 72 -17.24 8.30 -17.03
N THR A 73 -16.24 7.59 -17.56
CA THR A 73 -16.13 7.32 -19.00
C THR A 73 -17.36 6.60 -19.52
N TYR A 74 -17.88 5.60 -18.80
CA TYR A 74 -19.10 4.90 -19.17
C TYR A 74 -20.31 5.84 -19.25
N VAL A 75 -20.50 6.71 -18.24
CA VAL A 75 -21.60 7.68 -18.23
C VAL A 75 -21.47 8.70 -19.34
N LEU A 76 -20.24 9.14 -19.66
CA LEU A 76 -20.01 10.05 -20.77
C LEU A 76 -20.34 9.38 -22.11
N LEU A 77 -19.85 8.17 -22.36
CA LEU A 77 -20.14 7.42 -23.59
C LEU A 77 -21.64 7.20 -23.75
N SER A 78 -22.33 6.76 -22.69
CA SER A 78 -23.77 6.57 -22.76
C SER A 78 -24.52 7.87 -23.01
N ARG A 79 -24.02 9.03 -22.57
CA ARG A 79 -24.61 10.34 -22.88
C ARG A 79 -24.39 10.76 -24.34
N PHE A 80 -23.27 10.37 -24.97
CA PHE A 80 -22.98 10.65 -26.38
C PHE A 80 -23.81 9.81 -27.34
N ASP A 81 -24.16 8.57 -26.97
CA ASP A 81 -24.98 7.68 -27.81
C ASP A 81 -26.46 8.12 -27.94
N PHE A 82 -26.93 9.08 -27.11
CA PHE A 82 -28.31 9.60 -27.13
C PHE A 82 -28.45 10.98 -27.80
N GLN A 83 -27.40 11.52 -28.45
CA GLN A 83 -27.49 12.69 -29.34
C GLN A 83 -27.42 12.27 -30.81
#